data_AF-A0A7C5XYJ3-F1
#
_entry.id   AF-A0A7C5XYJ3-F1
#
_cell.length_a   1.000
_cell.length_b   1.000
_cell.length_c   1.000
_cell.angle_alpha   90.00
_cell.angle_beta   90.00
_cell.angle_gamma   90.00
#
_symmetry.space_group_name_H-M   'P 1'
#
loop_
_entity.id
_entity.type
_entity.pdbx_description
1 polymer ?
#
loop_
_entity_poly.entity_id
_entity_poly.type
_entity_poly.pdbx_seq_one_letter_code
_entity_poly.pdbx_strand_id
1 'polypeptide(L)' 'MPAESFFPPRRILMGPGPSDVPPRVLAAMAQPTVGHLDPEFVE' A
#
# COMPACT_ATOMS: atom_id res chain seq x y z
N MET A 1 -11.58 -12.56 21.50
CA MET A 1 -11.28 -11.13 21.63
C MET A 1 -10.85 -10.62 20.26
N PRO A 2 -11.48 -9.59 19.69
CA PRO A 2 -10.96 -8.99 18.46
C PRO A 2 -9.59 -8.40 18.74
N ALA A 3 -8.63 -8.61 17.84
CA ALA A 3 -7.33 -7.97 17.92
C ALA A 3 -7.51 -6.45 17.70
N GLU A 4 -6.83 -5.64 18.49
CA GLU A 4 -6.80 -4.19 18.30
C GLU A 4 -6.02 -3.85 17.02
N SER A 5 -6.52 -2.86 16.27
CA SER A 5 -5.85 -2.42 15.04
C SER A 5 -4.56 -1.69 15.37
N PHE A 6 -3.50 -1.97 14.62
CA PHE A 6 -2.21 -1.30 14.79
C PHE A 6 -2.14 -0.03 13.92
N PHE A 7 -1.86 1.11 14.55
CA PHE A 7 -1.65 2.40 13.89
C PHE A 7 -0.19 2.84 14.09
N PRO A 8 0.71 2.63 13.12
CA PRO A 8 2.12 2.99 13.28
C PRO A 8 2.30 4.50 13.38
N PRO A 9 3.30 4.99 14.15
CA PRO A 9 3.65 6.40 14.15
C PRO A 9 4.23 6.82 12.80
N ARG A 10 3.95 8.05 12.39
CA ARG A 10 4.54 8.64 11.18
C ARG A 10 6.05 8.83 11.37
N ARG A 11 6.84 8.38 10.40
CA ARG A 11 8.29 8.55 10.36
C ARG A 11 8.68 9.33 9.10
N ILE A 12 9.88 9.89 9.12
CA ILE A 12 10.57 10.38 7.93
C ILE A 12 11.81 9.51 7.78
N LEU A 13 11.91 8.78 6.67
CA LEU A 13 12.95 7.77 6.48
C LEU A 13 14.15 8.35 5.74
N MET A 14 15.19 8.74 6.50
CA MET A 14 16.41 9.40 6.00
C MET A 14 17.62 8.45 5.85
N GLY A 15 17.41 7.14 5.95
CA GLY A 15 18.47 6.12 5.82
C GLY A 15 18.70 5.66 4.37
N PRO A 16 19.64 4.72 4.13
CA PRO A 16 19.94 4.21 2.79
C PRO A 16 18.80 3.38 2.17
N GLY A 17 17.79 2.99 2.95
CA GLY A 17 16.61 2.27 2.50
C GLY A 17 16.07 1.32 3.58
N PRO A 18 14.75 1.01 3.57
CA PRO A 18 13.71 1.55 2.70
C PRO A 18 13.40 3.04 2.96
N SER A 19 12.85 3.73 1.96
CA SER A 19 12.44 5.15 2.03
C SER A 19 10.92 5.29 2.13
N ASP A 20 10.44 6.51 2.39
CA ASP A 20 9.01 6.79 2.45
C ASP A 20 8.30 6.50 1.13
N VAL A 21 7.18 5.77 1.20
CA VAL A 21 6.36 5.46 0.03
C VAL A 21 5.45 6.66 -0.27
N PRO A 22 5.40 7.18 -1.52
CA PRO A 22 4.49 8.25 -1.87
C PRO A 22 3.03 7.90 -1.56
N PRO A 23 2.21 8.83 -1.02
CA PRO A 23 0.82 8.53 -0.65
C PRO A 23 -0.02 7.92 -1.78
N ARG A 24 0.21 8.34 -3.03
CA ARG A 24 -0.50 7.80 -4.21
C ARG A 24 -0.27 6.30 -4.43
N VAL A 25 0.91 5.79 -4.08
CA VAL A 25 1.26 4.36 -4.24
C VAL A 25 0.59 3.55 -3.14
N LEU A 26 0.62 4.02 -1.89
CA LEU A 26 -0.10 3.39 -0.79
C LEU A 26 -1.61 3.33 -1.06
N ALA A 27 -2.19 4.42 -1.58
CA ALA A 27 -3.59 4.48 -1.96
C ALA A 27 -3.94 3.49 -3.08
N ALA A 28 -3.05 3.32 -4.07
CA ALA A 28 -3.23 2.33 -5.13
C ALA A 28 -3.15 0.88 -4.60
N MET A 29 -2.20 0.57 -3.71
CA MET A 29 -2.07 -0.77 -3.11
C MET A 29 -3.24 -1.17 -2.21
N ALA A 30 -3.97 -0.19 -1.69
CA ALA A 30 -5.19 -0.43 -0.89
C ALA A 30 -6.43 -0.70 -1.76
N GLN A 31 -6.34 -0.54 -3.09
CA GLN A 31 -7.46 -0.84 -3.98
C GLN A 31 -7.67 -2.36 -4.13
N PRO A 32 -8.90 -2.81 -4.44
CA PRO A 32 -9.16 -4.19 -4.80
C PRO A 32 -8.28 -4.65 -5.97
N THR A 33 -7.85 -5.89 -5.93
CA THR A 33 -7.10 -6.51 -7.03
C THR A 33 -8.02 -6.78 -8.23
N VAL A 34 -7.50 -6.60 -9.44
CA VAL A 34 -8.15 -7.04 -10.68
C VAL A 34 -7.77 -8.48 -11.03
N GLY A 35 -8.65 -9.17 -11.74
CA GLY A 35 -8.42 -10.54 -12.18
C GLY A 35 -7.41 -10.63 -13.33
N HIS A 36 -6.72 -11.75 -13.47
CA HIS A 36 -5.75 -11.97 -14.55
C HIS A 36 -6.37 -12.02 -15.97
N LEU A 37 -7.70 -12.19 -16.07
CA LEU A 37 -8.48 -12.12 -17.32
C LEU A 37 -9.42 -10.91 -17.35
N ASP A 38 -9.25 -9.96 -16.44
CA ASP A 38 -10.05 -8.74 -16.43
C ASP A 38 -9.74 -7.91 -17.69
N PRO A 39 -10.74 -7.44 -18.46
CA PRO A 39 -10.50 -6.62 -19.66
C PRO A 39 -9.55 -5.45 -19.41
N GLU A 40 -9.68 -4.76 -18.28
CA GLU A 40 -8.83 -3.62 -17.91
C GLU A 40 -7.38 -4.02 -17.56
N PHE A 41 -7.13 -5.31 -17.32
CA PHE A 41 -5.79 -5.85 -17.06
C PHE A 41 -5.11 -6.39 -18.33
N VAL A 42 -5.89 -6.88 -19.31
CA VAL A 42 -5.34 -7.54 -20.52
C VAL A 42 -5.24 -6.63 -21.74
N GLU A 43 -5.92 -5.48 -21.74
CA GLU A 43 -5.83 -4.42 -22.76
C GLU A 43 -4.61 -3.51 -22.53
#